data_AF-A0ABD5K8Z7-F1
#
_entry.id   AF-A0ABD5K8Z7-F1
#
_cell.length_a   1.000
_cell.length_b   1.000
_cell.length_c   1.000
_cell.angle_alpha   90.00
_cell.angle_beta   90.00
_cell.angle_gamma   90.00
#
_symmetry.space_group_name_H-M   'P 1'
#
loop_
_entity.id
_entity.type
_entity.pdbx_description
1 polymer ?
#
loop_
_entity_poly.entity_id
_entity_poly.type
_entity_poly.pdbx_seq_one_letter_code
_entity_poly.pdbx_strand_id
1 'polypeptide(L)' 'MRTLITFQNKSIPVYFNQENKQPMQKTLRLLSSALEHKISNGKRAIQKCLHSLISIEIVNGEAILHSRSENDSLALSLY' A
#
# COMPACT_ATOMS: atom_id res chain seq x y z
N MET A 1 -0.51 14.85 -2.11
CA MET A 1 0.93 14.73 -2.47
C MET A 1 1.20 13.33 -3.02
N ARG A 2 2.14 13.15 -3.95
CA ARG A 2 2.47 11.84 -4.54
C ARG A 2 3.94 11.49 -4.31
N THR A 3 4.24 10.23 -4.01
CA THR A 3 5.59 9.66 -4.05
C THR A 3 5.59 8.32 -4.78
N LEU A 4 6.77 7.75 -5.00
CA LEU A 4 6.97 6.41 -5.54
C LEU A 4 7.64 5.52 -4.49
N ILE A 5 7.19 4.27 -4.39
CA ILE A 5 7.91 3.21 -3.68
C ILE A 5 8.32 2.13 -4.67
N THR A 6 9.42 1.43 -4.37
CA THR A 6 9.75 0.21 -5.09
C THR A 6 9.17 -0.97 -4.33
N PHE A 7 8.31 -1.75 -4.98
CA PHE A 7 7.71 -2.96 -4.43
C PHE A 7 7.65 -4.04 -5.51
N GLN A 8 8.16 -5.25 -5.23
CA GLN A 8 8.30 -6.34 -6.21
C GLN A 8 8.96 -5.90 -7.53
N ASN A 9 10.06 -5.12 -7.44
CA ASN A 9 10.78 -4.54 -8.57
C ASN A 9 9.92 -3.63 -9.49
N LYS A 10 8.76 -3.16 -8.99
CA LYS A 10 7.88 -2.21 -9.68
C LYS A 10 7.88 -0.88 -8.93
N SER A 11 7.81 0.22 -9.67
CA SER A 11 7.59 1.55 -9.11
C SER A 11 6.09 1.77 -8.91
N ILE A 12 5.65 1.78 -7.65
CA ILE A 12 4.24 1.95 -7.28
C ILE A 12 4.00 3.38 -6.77
N PRO A 13 3.07 4.15 -7.37
CA PRO A 13 2.68 5.45 -6.87
C PRO A 13 1.90 5.33 -5.56
N VAL A 14 2.29 6.14 -4.58
CA VAL A 14 1.61 6.29 -3.29
C VAL A 14 1.09 7.73 -3.18
N TYR A 15 -0.22 7.85 -3.03
CA TYR A 15 -0.93 9.11 -2.90
C TYR A 15 -1.22 9.39 -1.43
N PHE A 16 -0.89 10.60 -0.98
CA PHE A 16 -1.16 11.09 0.37
C PHE A 16 -2.20 12.18 0.32
N ASN A 17 -3.25 12.04 1.14
CA ASN A 17 -4.22 13.10 1.33
C ASN A 17 -3.68 14.18 2.29
N GLN A 18 -4.18 15.42 2.19
CA GLN A 18 -3.66 16.57 2.94
C GLN A 18 -3.87 16.46 4.46
N GLU A 19 -4.81 15.62 4.89
CA GLU A 19 -5.19 15.45 6.30
C GLU A 19 -4.37 14.38 7.04
N ASN A 20 -3.31 13.85 6.43
CA ASN A 20 -2.58 12.74 7.01
C ASN A 20 -1.81 13.18 8.26
N LYS A 21 -2.27 12.74 9.43
CA LYS A 21 -1.74 13.17 10.75
C LYS A 21 -0.35 12.61 11.06
N GLN A 22 0.06 11.52 10.41
CA GLN A 22 1.35 10.88 10.67
C GLN A 22 2.46 11.39 9.74
N PRO A 23 3.72 11.47 10.21
CA PRO A 23 4.86 11.81 9.36
C PRO A 23 4.98 10.83 8.19
N MET A 24 5.08 11.36 6.96
CA MET A 24 5.15 10.58 5.72
C MET A 24 6.23 9.48 5.77
N GLN A 25 7.42 9.77 6.31
CA GLN A 25 8.51 8.80 6.43
C GLN A 25 8.13 7.61 7.32
N LYS A 26 7.41 7.85 8.42
CA LYS A 26 6.92 6.78 9.30
C LYS A 26 5.91 5.93 8.57
N THR A 27 4.93 6.56 7.91
CA THR A 27 3.91 5.86 7.10
C THR A 27 4.55 4.99 6.02
N LEU A 28 5.55 5.49 5.28
CA LEU A 28 6.22 4.73 4.23
C LEU A 28 6.99 3.52 4.78
N ARG A 29 7.63 3.66 5.95
CA ARG A 29 8.30 2.52 6.62
C ARG A 29 7.30 1.44 7.02
N LEU A 30 6.19 1.83 7.66
CA LEU A 30 5.13 0.91 8.07
C LEU A 30 4.51 0.23 6.85
N LEU A 31 4.21 1.01 5.80
CA LEU A 31 3.68 0.49 4.55
C LEU A 31 4.61 -0.56 3.94
N SER A 32 5.91 -0.24 3.81
CA SER A 32 6.89 -1.17 3.22
C SER A 32 6.96 -2.46 4.02
N SER A 33 7.07 -2.36 5.35
CA SER A 33 7.11 -3.54 6.23
C SER A 33 5.83 -4.38 6.13
N ALA A 34 4.66 -3.73 6.05
CA ALA A 34 3.38 -4.41 5.97
C ALA A 34 3.19 -5.11 4.61
N LEU A 35 3.60 -4.48 3.51
CA LEU A 35 3.58 -5.07 2.17
C LEU A 35 4.48 -6.30 2.08
N GLU A 36 5.72 -6.21 2.57
CA GLU A 36 6.68 -7.33 2.59
C GLU A 36 6.19 -8.51 3.45
N HIS A 37 5.60 -8.20 4.61
CA HIS A 37 5.02 -9.23 5.47
C HIS A 37 3.80 -9.89 4.81
N LYS A 38 2.92 -9.12 4.15
CA LYS A 38 1.70 -9.65 3.52
C LYS A 38 1.96 -10.40 2.22
N ILE A 39 3.02 -10.06 1.47
CA ILE A 39 3.39 -10.86 0.30
C ILE A 39 3.97 -12.22 0.72
N SER A 40 4.76 -12.25 1.79
CA SER A 40 5.40 -13.48 2.27
C SER A 40 4.43 -14.38 3.03
N ASN A 41 3.61 -13.80 3.93
CA ASN A 41 2.83 -14.54 4.92
C ASN A 41 1.30 -14.37 4.77
N GLY A 42 0.83 -13.56 3.80
CA GLY A 42 -0.59 -13.28 3.62
C GLY A 42 -1.38 -14.45 3.04
N LYS A 43 -2.70 -14.42 3.19
CA LYS A 43 -3.60 -15.35 2.49
C LYS A 43 -3.42 -15.19 0.98
N ARG A 44 -3.64 -16.28 0.23
CA ARG A 44 -3.49 -16.33 -1.24
C ARG A 44 -4.19 -15.19 -1.99
N ALA A 45 -5.39 -14.78 -1.54
CA ALA A 45 -6.11 -13.66 -2.13
C ALA A 45 -5.39 -12.31 -1.96
N ILE A 46 -4.80 -12.06 -0.79
CA ILE A 46 -4.00 -10.85 -0.51
C ILE A 46 -2.73 -10.86 -1.36
N GLN A 47 -2.03 -11.98 -1.41
CA GLN A 47 -0.83 -12.12 -2.25
C GLN A 47 -1.16 -11.85 -3.72
N LYS A 48 -2.29 -12.38 -4.22
CA LYS A 48 -2.78 -12.12 -5.58
C LYS A 48 -3.03 -10.62 -5.82
N CYS A 49 -3.74 -9.95 -4.91
CA CYS A 49 -3.96 -8.50 -4.95
C CYS A 49 -2.61 -7.75 -5.05
N LEU A 50 -1.66 -8.06 -4.14
CA LEU A 50 -0.33 -7.45 -4.08
C LEU A 50 0.51 -7.67 -5.34
N HIS A 51 0.45 -8.84 -5.98
CA HIS A 51 1.16 -9.09 -7.24
C HIS A 51 0.67 -8.20 -8.40
N SER A 52 -0.60 -7.84 -8.36
CA SER A 52 -1.25 -6.94 -9.32
C SER A 52 -1.42 -5.50 -8.82
N LEU A 53 -0.71 -5.12 -7.76
CA LEU A 53 -0.77 -3.77 -7.19
C LEU A 53 -0.30 -2.72 -8.22
N ILE A 54 -1.08 -1.65 -8.37
CA ILE A 54 -0.81 -0.57 -9.33
C ILE A 54 -0.71 0.80 -8.67
N SER A 55 -1.35 1.01 -7.53
CA SER A 55 -1.26 2.25 -6.75
C SER A 55 -1.70 2.04 -5.31
N ILE A 56 -1.35 2.98 -4.45
CA ILE A 56 -1.73 3.00 -3.04
C ILE A 56 -2.22 4.39 -2.67
N GLU A 57 -3.32 4.47 -1.94
CA GLU A 57 -3.82 5.72 -1.36
C GLU A 57 -3.70 5.66 0.16
N ILE A 58 -3.16 6.71 0.77
CA ILE A 58 -3.07 6.85 2.23
C ILE A 58 -4.20 7.76 2.70
N VAL A 59 -5.13 7.18 3.45
CA VAL A 59 -6.31 7.86 4.00
C VAL A 59 -6.35 7.60 5.50
N ASN A 60 -6.23 8.65 6.32
CA ASN A 60 -6.38 8.56 7.78
C ASN A 60 -5.54 7.46 8.47
N GLY A 61 -4.32 7.22 7.99
CA GLY A 61 -3.46 6.16 8.54
C GLY A 61 -3.78 4.74 8.03
N GLU A 62 -4.66 4.61 7.06
CA GLU A 62 -4.90 3.38 6.31
C GLU A 62 -4.29 3.49 4.90
N ALA A 63 -3.80 2.38 4.38
CA ALA A 63 -3.39 2.23 3.00
C ALA A 63 -4.45 1.47 2.21
N ILE A 64 -5.07 2.14 1.27
CA ILE A 64 -5.97 1.53 0.28
C ILE A 64 -5.13 1.09 -0.90
N LEU A 65 -5.05 -0.23 -1.10
CA LEU A 65 -4.30 -0.86 -2.16
C LEU A 65 -5.19 -1.07 -3.37
N HIS A 66 -4.82 -0.47 -4.51
CA HIS A 66 -5.54 -0.66 -5.77
C HIS A 66 -4.78 -1.66 -6.63
N SER A 67 -5.45 -2.76 -6.96
CA SER A 67 -4.93 -3.73 -7.90
C SER A 67 -5.52 -3.53 -9.29
N ARG A 68 -4.94 -4.18 -10.30
CA ARG A 68 -5.39 -4.05 -11.70
C ARG A 68 -6.80 -4.60 -11.95
N SER A 69 -7.33 -5.43 -11.06
CA SER A 69 -8.69 -5.94 -11.11
C SER A 69 -9.59 -4.95 -10.39
N GLU A 70 -10.57 -4.35 -11.08
CA GLU A 70 -11.43 -3.28 -10.54
C GLU A 70 -12.20 -3.68 -9.27
N ASN A 71 -12.36 -4.98 -9.02
CA ASN A 71 -13.06 -5.52 -7.85
C ASN A 71 -12.15 -5.78 -6.64
N ASP A 72 -10.83 -5.61 -6.76
CA ASP A 72 -9.87 -6.02 -5.74
C ASP A 72 -9.13 -4.79 -5.18
N SER A 73 -9.84 -3.99 -4.37
CA SER A 73 -9.22 -2.99 -3.48
C SER A 73 -9.12 -3.55 -2.06
N LEU A 74 -7.98 -3.33 -1.39
CA LEU A 74 -7.73 -3.83 -0.04
C LEU A 74 -7.30 -2.70 0.89
N ALA A 75 -7.98 -2.54 2.03
CA ALA A 75 -7.53 -1.65 3.09
C ALA A 75 -6.51 -2.34 4.01
N LEU A 76 -5.41 -1.64 4.32
CA LEU A 76 -4.33 -2.08 5.18
C LEU A 76 -4.06 -1.03 6.25
N SER A 77 -4.20 -1.42 7.52
CA SER A 77 -3.95 -0.53 8.65
C SER A 77 -2.45 -0.26 8.82
N LEU A 78 -2.06 1.00 9.05
CA LEU A 78 -0.66 1.43 9.26
C LEU A 78 -0.41 1.99 10.68
N TYR A 79 -0.96 1.35 11.72
CA TYR A 79 -0.69 1.67 13.13
C TYR A 79 0.49 0.88 13.71
#